data_AF-A0A2D4P485-F1
#
_entry.id   AF-A0A2D4P485-F1
#
_cell.length_a   1.000
_cell.length_b   1.000
_cell.length_c   1.000
_cell.angle_alpha   90.00
_cell.angle_beta   90.00
_cell.angle_gamma   90.00
#
_symmetry.space_group_name_H-M   'P 1'
#
loop_
_entity.id
_entity.type
_entity.pdbx_description
1 polymer ?
#
loop_
_entity_poly.entity_id
_entity_poly.type
_entity_poly.pdbx_seq_one_letter_code
_entity_poly.pdbx_strand_id
1 'polypeptide(L)'
;MAIEGGVMGLQIRWDCNLDKPASRCVPKYSFRRIDNKDSAHSVSPGYNFRFAKYYWISPNDEYRTLIKAYGIRFDIMVFGKAGKFNIIPTMINIGSGFALFGVTTILCDIIVLYFMKKRYFYREKKYKHVDDYELQGDHPSYGSHTDVQDNATTR
;
A
#
# COMPACT_ATOMS: atom_id res chain seq x y z
N MET A 1 28.74 -24.38 9.34
CA MET A 1 28.75 -23.93 7.93
C MET A 1 29.82 -24.63 7.10
N ALA A 2 31.08 -24.74 7.52
CA ALA A 2 32.09 -25.46 6.72
C ALA A 2 31.86 -26.98 6.62
N ILE A 3 31.32 -27.60 7.68
CA ILE A 3 31.11 -29.06 7.74
C ILE A 3 29.85 -29.49 6.95
N GLU A 4 28.73 -28.80 7.17
CA GLU A 4 27.41 -29.17 6.58
C GLU A 4 27.02 -28.32 5.36
N GLY A 5 27.80 -27.29 5.04
CA GLY A 5 27.43 -26.24 4.09
C GLY A 5 26.48 -25.19 4.68
N GLY A 6 26.08 -24.22 3.87
CA GLY A 6 25.11 -23.18 4.24
C GLY A 6 24.91 -22.15 3.13
N VAL A 7 23.92 -21.27 3.29
CA VAL A 7 23.64 -20.21 2.31
C VAL A 7 23.71 -18.85 2.98
N MET A 8 24.63 -18.03 2.53
CA MET A 8 24.85 -16.67 3.03
C MET A 8 24.36 -15.66 2.00
N GLY A 9 23.53 -14.73 2.44
CA GLY A 9 23.06 -13.61 1.64
C GLY A 9 23.91 -12.37 1.86
N LEU A 10 24.47 -11.82 0.79
CA LEU A 10 25.01 -10.47 0.77
C LEU A 10 23.95 -9.53 0.18
N GLN A 11 23.37 -8.69 1.01
CA GLN A 11 22.39 -7.70 0.60
C GLN A 11 23.07 -6.35 0.37
N ILE A 12 22.95 -5.83 -0.85
CA ILE A 12 23.46 -4.52 -1.24
C ILE A 12 22.24 -3.62 -1.47
N ARG A 13 21.98 -2.69 -0.55
CA ARG A 13 20.84 -1.77 -0.63
C ARG A 13 21.29 -0.38 -1.09
N TRP A 14 20.69 0.08 -2.18
CA TRP A 14 20.80 1.45 -2.68
C TRP A 14 19.50 2.18 -2.37
N ASP A 15 19.55 3.15 -1.47
CA ASP A 15 18.42 4.04 -1.17
C ASP A 15 18.87 5.47 -1.44
N CYS A 16 18.54 5.96 -2.64
CA CYS A 16 19.14 7.15 -3.19
C CYS A 16 18.11 8.23 -3.46
N ASN A 17 18.36 9.41 -2.90
CA ASN A 17 17.67 10.63 -3.28
C ASN A 17 18.48 11.30 -4.41
N LEU A 18 17.93 11.29 -5.62
CA LEU A 18 18.50 11.84 -6.84
C LEU A 18 18.43 13.37 -6.93
N ASP A 19 17.79 14.03 -5.97
CA ASP A 19 17.83 15.49 -5.84
C ASP A 19 19.15 15.96 -5.19
N LYS A 20 19.89 15.04 -4.59
CA LYS A 20 21.22 15.27 -4.01
C LYS A 20 22.32 14.85 -4.99
N PRO A 21 23.56 15.34 -4.82
CA PRO A 21 24.67 14.91 -5.66
C PRO A 21 24.89 13.39 -5.60
N ALA A 22 25.28 12.82 -6.73
CA ALA A 22 25.48 11.38 -6.91
C ALA A 22 26.47 10.77 -5.90
N SER A 23 27.42 11.57 -5.39
CA SER A 23 28.39 11.15 -4.36
C SER A 23 27.75 10.73 -3.03
N ARG A 24 26.50 11.12 -2.75
CA ARG A 24 25.77 10.73 -1.54
C ARG A 24 24.95 9.46 -1.70
N CYS A 25 24.82 8.94 -2.92
CA CYS A 25 24.19 7.65 -3.18
C CYS A 25 25.24 6.55 -2.96
N VAL A 26 25.24 5.95 -1.78
CA VAL A 26 26.20 4.91 -1.40
C VAL A 26 25.48 3.62 -1.03
N PRO A 27 26.05 2.45 -1.36
CA PRO A 27 25.44 1.17 -1.04
C PRO A 27 25.58 0.87 0.45
N LYS A 28 24.53 0.29 1.03
CA LYS A 28 24.56 -0.32 2.36
C LYS A 28 24.69 -1.83 2.21
N TYR A 29 25.79 -2.37 2.72
CA TYR A 29 26.04 -3.81 2.74
C TYR A 29 25.49 -4.44 4.02
N SER A 30 24.80 -5.56 3.89
CA SER A 30 24.30 -6.35 5.00
C SER A 30 24.50 -7.84 4.71
N PHE A 31 24.84 -8.61 5.72
CA PHE A 31 25.06 -10.05 5.61
C PHE A 31 24.02 -10.77 6.44
N ARG A 32 23.34 -11.76 5.82
CA ARG A 32 22.32 -12.55 6.51
C ARG A 32 22.39 -14.00 6.05
N ARG A 33 22.40 -14.93 7.01
CA ARG A 33 22.22 -16.35 6.70
C ARG A 33 20.79 -16.59 6.19
N ILE A 34 20.65 -17.18 5.02
CA ILE A 34 19.34 -17.38 4.34
C ILE A 34 18.78 -18.76 4.66
N ASP A 35 19.63 -19.77 4.85
CA ASP A 35 19.19 -21.11 5.17
C ASP A 35 18.60 -21.19 6.59
N ASN A 36 17.54 -21.99 6.72
CA ASN A 36 16.86 -22.20 7.99
C ASN A 36 17.74 -23.02 8.94
N LYS A 37 17.93 -22.54 10.18
CA LYS A 37 18.71 -23.21 11.23
C LYS A 37 17.75 -23.85 12.25
N ASP A 38 16.69 -24.51 11.77
CA ASP A 38 15.77 -25.20 12.66
C ASP A 38 16.43 -26.48 13.20
N SER A 39 16.81 -26.45 14.48
CA SER A 39 17.39 -27.59 15.20
C SER A 39 16.37 -28.71 15.48
N ALA A 40 15.07 -28.41 15.33
CA ALA A 40 13.98 -29.36 15.58
C ALA A 40 13.57 -30.19 14.34
N HIS A 41 13.91 -29.74 13.12
CA HIS A 41 13.52 -30.38 11.86
C HIS A 41 14.71 -30.44 10.88
N SER A 42 15.72 -31.25 11.20
CA SER A 42 17.00 -31.32 10.50
C SER A 42 17.06 -32.37 9.37
N VAL A 43 16.05 -32.43 8.49
CA VAL A 43 16.11 -33.34 7.32
C VAL A 43 17.24 -32.91 6.35
N SER A 44 17.59 -31.62 6.32
CA SER A 44 18.75 -31.09 5.59
C SER A 44 19.39 -29.92 6.37
N PRO A 45 20.40 -30.17 7.22
CA PRO A 45 20.99 -29.16 8.10
C PRO A 45 21.87 -28.11 7.39
N GLY A 46 22.15 -28.30 6.09
CA GLY A 46 22.99 -27.38 5.31
C GLY A 46 22.85 -27.53 3.80
N TYR A 47 23.85 -27.04 3.06
CA TYR A 47 23.85 -26.98 1.59
C TYR A 47 24.90 -27.93 1.00
N ASN A 48 24.44 -28.87 0.15
CA ASN A 48 25.31 -29.81 -0.56
C ASN A 48 24.84 -30.03 -1.99
N PHE A 49 25.79 -30.32 -2.89
CA PHE A 49 25.48 -30.74 -4.26
C PHE A 49 26.41 -31.87 -4.71
N ARG A 50 25.92 -32.70 -5.63
CA ARG A 50 26.67 -33.82 -6.20
C ARG A 50 26.91 -33.57 -7.68
N PHE A 51 28.13 -33.82 -8.13
CA PHE A 51 28.49 -33.79 -9.55
C PHE A 51 29.38 -34.99 -9.87
N ALA A 52 29.32 -35.47 -11.10
CA ALA A 52 30.11 -36.61 -11.55
C ALA A 52 31.09 -36.18 -12.64
N LYS A 53 32.32 -36.69 -12.57
CA LYS A 53 33.31 -36.61 -13.65
C LYS A 53 33.30 -37.94 -14.38
N TYR A 54 32.93 -37.93 -15.65
CA TYR A 54 32.87 -39.11 -16.50
C TYR A 54 34.17 -39.23 -17.30
N TYR A 55 34.69 -40.45 -17.44
CA TYR A 55 35.88 -40.75 -18.20
C TYR A 55 35.83 -42.18 -18.73
N TRP A 56 36.44 -42.42 -19.89
CA TRP A 56 36.64 -43.74 -20.45
C TRP A 56 38.06 -44.22 -20.14
N ILE A 57 38.20 -45.46 -19.68
CA ILE A 57 39.52 -46.12 -19.55
C ILE A 57 39.80 -46.97 -20.80
N SER A 58 38.76 -47.53 -21.40
CA SER A 58 38.78 -48.35 -22.61
C SER A 58 37.58 -47.96 -23.49
N PRO A 59 37.59 -48.21 -24.81
CA PRO A 59 36.54 -47.78 -25.73
C PRO A 59 35.12 -48.30 -25.41
N ASN A 60 34.99 -49.29 -24.52
CA ASN A 60 33.70 -49.87 -24.12
C ASN A 60 33.39 -49.75 -22.61
N ASP A 61 34.30 -49.15 -21.81
CA ASP A 61 34.14 -49.05 -20.36
C ASP A 61 34.06 -47.58 -19.92
N GLU A 62 32.85 -47.14 -19.59
CA GLU A 62 32.59 -45.82 -19.03
C GLU A 62 32.67 -45.85 -17.49
N TYR A 63 33.53 -45.00 -16.95
CA TYR A 63 33.70 -44.81 -15.51
C TYR A 63 33.23 -43.42 -15.09
N ARG A 64 32.82 -43.29 -13.83
CA ARG A 64 32.51 -42.00 -13.22
C ARG A 64 33.06 -41.89 -11.82
N THR A 65 33.65 -40.74 -11.50
CA THR A 65 33.90 -40.32 -10.12
C THR A 65 32.78 -39.41 -9.67
N LEU A 66 31.92 -39.90 -8.77
CA LEU A 66 30.87 -39.08 -8.14
C LEU A 66 31.46 -38.33 -6.94
N ILE A 67 31.35 -37.01 -6.96
CA ILE A 67 31.85 -36.12 -5.91
C ILE A 67 30.66 -35.45 -5.23
N LYS A 68 30.64 -35.48 -3.89
CA LYS A 68 29.69 -34.74 -3.06
C LYS A 68 30.44 -33.56 -2.42
N ALA A 69 30.05 -32.34 -2.78
CA ALA A 69 30.65 -31.12 -2.26
C ALA A 69 29.73 -30.49 -1.20
N TYR A 70 30.34 -30.04 -0.11
CA TYR A 70 29.72 -29.23 0.94
C TYR A 70 30.42 -27.88 0.96
N GLY A 71 29.65 -26.81 1.02
CA GLY A 71 30.21 -25.47 0.95
C GLY A 71 29.22 -24.37 1.27
N ILE A 72 29.72 -23.14 1.30
CA ILE A 72 28.91 -21.95 1.52
C ILE A 72 28.58 -21.35 0.17
N ARG A 73 27.28 -21.23 -0.14
CA ARG A 73 26.81 -20.47 -1.30
C ARG A 73 26.57 -19.03 -0.89
N PHE A 74 27.13 -18.09 -1.63
CA PHE A 74 26.87 -16.66 -1.45
C PHE A 74 25.85 -16.18 -2.47
N ASP A 75 24.69 -15.73 -2.00
CA ASP A 75 23.68 -15.10 -2.84
C ASP A 75 23.78 -13.58 -2.70
N ILE A 76 24.22 -12.93 -3.78
CA ILE A 76 24.35 -11.46 -3.84
C ILE A 76 23.01 -10.89 -4.29
N MET A 77 22.31 -10.23 -3.38
CA MET A 77 21.02 -9.59 -3.63
C MET A 77 21.19 -8.08 -3.67
N VAL A 78 20.96 -7.49 -4.83
CA VAL A 78 21.03 -6.03 -5.01
C VAL A 78 19.61 -5.46 -5.03
N PHE A 79 19.33 -4.55 -4.11
CA PHE A 79 18.06 -3.83 -4.03
C PHE A 79 18.30 -2.35 -4.22
N GLY A 80 17.39 -1.70 -4.94
CA GLY A 80 17.48 -0.28 -5.23
C GLY A 80 16.13 0.41 -5.11
N LYS A 81 16.12 1.57 -4.44
CA LYS A 81 15.05 2.56 -4.53
C LYS A 81 15.69 3.90 -4.82
N ALA A 82 15.21 4.57 -5.85
CA ALA A 82 15.64 5.92 -6.19
C ALA A 82 14.43 6.84 -6.21
N GLY A 83 14.53 7.97 -5.53
CA GLY A 83 13.53 9.03 -5.54
C GLY A 83 14.12 10.27 -6.19
N LYS A 84 13.38 10.88 -7.11
CA LYS A 84 13.67 12.20 -7.66
C LYS A 84 12.43 13.06 -7.49
N PHE A 85 12.61 14.34 -7.24
CA PHE A 85 11.52 15.30 -7.20
C PHE A 85 10.75 15.28 -8.53
N ASN A 86 9.43 15.16 -8.41
CA ASN A 86 8.50 15.22 -9.53
C ASN A 86 7.27 16.02 -9.11
N ILE A 87 6.92 17.02 -9.92
CA ILE A 87 5.81 17.93 -9.61
C ILE A 87 4.44 17.24 -9.59
N ILE A 88 4.23 16.19 -10.39
CA ILE A 88 2.94 15.49 -10.49
C ILE A 88 2.53 14.86 -9.14
N PRO A 89 3.33 13.96 -8.52
CA PRO A 89 2.99 13.40 -7.21
C PRO A 89 3.01 14.45 -6.09
N THR A 90 3.83 15.51 -6.23
CA THR A 90 3.82 16.61 -5.25
C THR A 90 2.49 17.36 -5.26
N MET A 91 1.96 17.73 -6.43
CA MET A 91 0.68 18.43 -6.54
C MET A 91 -0.48 17.57 -6.04
N ILE A 92 -0.46 16.26 -6.33
CA ILE A 92 -1.46 15.31 -5.80
C ILE A 92 -1.42 15.31 -4.27
N ASN A 93 -0.23 15.19 -3.66
CA ASN A 93 -0.09 15.18 -2.20
C ASN A 93 -0.54 16.51 -1.56
N ILE A 94 -0.26 17.65 -2.19
CA ILE A 94 -0.73 18.96 -1.73
C ILE A 94 -2.26 19.04 -1.82
N GLY A 95 -2.84 18.63 -2.95
CA GLY A 95 -4.28 18.59 -3.13
C GLY A 95 -4.98 17.68 -2.11
N SER A 96 -4.42 16.50 -1.84
CA SER A 96 -4.90 15.60 -0.79
C SER A 96 -4.79 16.23 0.61
N GLY A 97 -3.70 16.96 0.88
CA GLY A 97 -3.54 17.71 2.13
C GLY A 97 -4.64 18.77 2.32
N PHE A 98 -4.96 19.53 1.27
CA PHE A 98 -6.05 20.52 1.32
C PHE A 98 -7.42 19.88 1.45
N ALA A 99 -7.69 18.75 0.79
CA ALA A 99 -8.94 18.03 0.93
C ALA A 99 -9.18 17.59 2.39
N LEU A 100 -8.13 17.22 3.13
CA LEU A 100 -8.23 16.84 4.54
C LEU A 100 -8.73 17.97 5.45
N PHE A 101 -8.51 19.24 5.10
CA PHE A 101 -9.05 20.36 5.87
C PHE A 101 -10.58 20.43 5.86
N GLY A 102 -11.25 19.74 4.93
CA GLY A 102 -12.70 19.55 4.98
C GLY A 102 -13.17 18.82 6.25
N VAL A 103 -12.34 17.95 6.84
CA VAL A 103 -12.67 17.28 8.12
C VAL A 103 -12.57 18.25 9.29
N THR A 104 -11.66 19.23 9.21
CA THR A 104 -11.48 20.25 10.25
C THR A 104 -12.73 21.10 10.41
N THR A 105 -13.42 21.47 9.33
CA THR A 105 -14.64 22.29 9.43
C THR A 105 -15.77 21.54 10.13
N ILE A 106 -15.92 20.23 9.86
CA ILE A 106 -16.89 19.37 10.54
C ILE A 106 -16.58 19.27 12.04
N LEU A 107 -15.31 19.10 12.40
CA LEU A 107 -14.91 19.10 13.81
C LEU A 107 -15.18 20.43 14.49
N CYS A 108 -14.83 21.55 13.84
CA CYS A 108 -15.12 22.90 14.33
C CYS A 108 -16.63 23.10 14.54
N ASP A 109 -17.45 22.62 13.62
CA ASP A 109 -18.91 22.67 13.74
C ASP A 109 -19.44 21.87 14.94
N ILE A 110 -18.91 20.67 15.16
CA ILE A 110 -19.27 19.86 16.34
C ILE A 110 -18.89 20.59 17.63
N ILE A 111 -17.70 21.19 17.69
CA ILE A 111 -17.24 21.93 18.86
C ILE A 111 -18.16 23.13 19.16
N VAL A 112 -18.47 23.94 18.14
CA VAL A 112 -19.29 25.15 18.30
C VAL A 112 -20.73 24.82 18.68
N LEU A 113 -21.33 23.79 18.07
CA LEU A 113 -22.74 23.45 18.28
C LEU A 113 -22.99 22.65 19.56
N TYR A 114 -22.02 21.88 20.06
CA TYR A 114 -22.25 20.98 21.20
C TYR A 114 -21.51 21.40 22.47
N PHE A 115 -20.28 21.92 22.37
CA PHE A 115 -19.41 22.14 23.53
C PHE A 115 -19.33 23.60 24.01
N MET A 116 -19.64 24.59 23.16
CA MET A 116 -19.57 26.00 23.56
C MET A 116 -20.76 26.44 24.42
N LYS A 117 -20.51 27.27 25.44
CA LYS A 117 -21.55 27.84 26.32
C LYS A 117 -22.64 28.62 25.56
N LYS A 118 -22.31 29.26 24.43
CA LYS A 118 -23.27 29.99 23.57
C LYS A 118 -23.84 29.16 22.41
N ARG A 119 -23.88 27.83 22.52
CA ARG A 119 -24.32 26.93 21.44
C ARG A 119 -25.67 27.27 20.80
N TYR A 120 -26.67 27.69 21.59
CA TYR A 120 -28.01 27.97 21.08
C TYR A 120 -28.01 29.15 20.10
N PHE A 121 -27.26 30.21 20.43
CA PHE A 121 -27.06 31.36 19.54
C PHE A 121 -26.41 30.98 18.22
N TYR A 122 -25.37 30.12 18.24
CA TYR A 122 -24.73 29.64 17.02
C TYR A 122 -25.64 28.71 16.19
N ARG A 123 -26.48 27.90 16.85
CA ARG A 123 -27.42 26.98 16.19
C ARG A 123 -28.50 27.72 15.40
N GLU A 124 -29.07 28.77 16.00
CA GLU A 124 -30.10 29.61 15.34
C GLU A 124 -29.55 30.40 14.14
N LYS A 125 -28.26 30.76 14.15
CA LYS A 125 -27.63 31.43 13.01
C LYS A 125 -27.23 30.48 11.88
N LYS A 126 -26.97 29.21 12.20
CA LYS A 126 -26.58 28.19 11.22
C LYS A 126 -27.77 27.52 10.56
N TYR A 127 -28.83 27.21 11.31
CA TYR A 127 -29.99 26.48 10.82
C TYR A 127 -31.20 27.41 10.77
N LYS A 128 -31.79 27.56 9.57
CA LYS A 128 -33.11 28.17 9.40
C LYS A 128 -34.12 27.03 9.25
N HIS A 129 -35.07 26.94 10.18
CA HIS A 129 -36.20 26.03 10.04
C HIS A 129 -37.19 26.63 9.03
N VAL A 130 -37.59 25.83 8.06
CA VAL A 130 -38.59 26.19 7.05
C VAL A 130 -39.64 25.10 7.11
N ASP A 131 -40.91 25.49 7.20
CA ASP A 131 -42.01 24.53 7.21
C ASP A 131 -42.55 24.34 5.80
N ASP A 132 -43.04 23.13 5.50
CA ASP A 132 -43.39 22.67 4.14
C ASP A 132 -44.46 23.54 3.44
N TYR A 133 -45.26 24.30 4.19
CA TYR A 133 -46.27 25.21 3.65
C TYR A 133 -45.70 26.45 2.94
N GLU A 134 -44.43 26.82 3.17
CA GLU A 134 -43.76 27.91 2.45
C GLU A 134 -43.10 27.43 1.12
N LEU A 135 -42.92 26.12 0.92
CA LEU A 135 -42.38 25.55 -0.32
C LEU A 135 -43.42 25.41 -1.44
N GLN A 136 -44.72 25.48 -1.09
CA GLN A 136 -45.83 25.35 -2.04
C GLN A 136 -46.45 26.71 -2.45
N GLY A 137 -45.76 27.82 -2.17
CA GLY A 137 -46.24 29.18 -2.42
C GLY A 137 -45.81 29.84 -3.73
N ASP A 138 -45.04 29.16 -4.60
CA ASP A 138 -44.45 29.80 -5.80
C ASP A 138 -44.60 28.98 -7.10
N HIS A 139 -45.79 28.43 -7.35
CA HIS A 139 -46.19 28.01 -8.70
C HIS A 139 -47.38 28.87 -9.16
N PRO A 140 -47.20 29.77 -10.15
CA PRO A 140 -48.31 30.58 -10.64
C PRO A 140 -49.33 29.68 -11.34
N SER A 141 -50.58 29.83 -10.91
CA SER A 141 -51.77 29.27 -11.55
C SER A 141 -51.84 29.72 -13.02
N TYR A 142 -51.81 28.77 -13.95
CA TYR A 142 -52.30 28.99 -15.32
C TYR A 142 -53.50 28.08 -15.50
N GLY A 143 -54.68 28.68 -15.51
CA GLY A 143 -55.93 27.97 -15.77
C GLY A 143 -55.97 27.39 -17.19
N SER A 144 -56.50 26.19 -17.31
CA SER A 144 -57.23 25.76 -18.50
C SER A 144 -58.32 24.79 -18.07
N HIS A 145 -59.56 25.23 -18.25
CA HIS A 145 -60.76 24.41 -18.23
C HIS A 145 -60.64 23.31 -19.30
N THR A 146 -60.89 22.07 -18.92
CA THR A 146 -61.72 21.14 -19.71
C THR A 146 -62.32 20.10 -18.78
N ASP A 147 -63.61 19.89 -18.99
CA ASP A 147 -64.52 19.02 -18.27
C ASP A 147 -64.00 17.59 -18.07
N VAL A 148 -64.51 16.90 -17.05
CA VAL A 148 -65.35 15.70 -17.22
C VAL A 148 -65.76 15.20 -15.83
N GLN A 149 -67.08 15.16 -15.67
CA GLN A 149 -67.90 14.43 -14.70
C GLN A 149 -67.21 13.25 -14.00
N ASP A 150 -67.41 13.12 -12.69
CA ASP A 150 -67.96 11.88 -12.16
C ASP A 150 -68.67 12.06 -10.82
N ASN A 151 -69.81 11.37 -10.76
CA ASN A 151 -70.89 11.53 -9.80
C ASN A 151 -70.53 11.04 -8.39
N ALA A 152 -71.23 11.63 -7.42
CA ALA A 152 -71.15 11.27 -6.01
C ALA A 152 -71.72 9.87 -5.69
N THR A 153 -71.15 9.34 -4.63
CA THR A 153 -71.54 8.29 -3.70
C THR A 153 -73.07 8.11 -3.49
N THR A 154 -73.49 6.83 -3.53
CA THR A 154 -74.49 6.19 -2.66
C THR A 154 -75.77 6.96 -2.29
N ARG A 155 -76.89 6.55 -2.91
CA ARG A 155 -78.07 6.09 -2.19
C ARG A 155 -78.89 5.14 -3.06
#